data_AF-A0A3D2C5I0-F1
#
_entry.id   AF-A0A3D2C5I0-F1
#
_cell.length_a   1.000
_cell.length_b   1.000
_cell.length_c   1.000
_cell.angle_alpha   90.00
_cell.angle_beta   90.00
_cell.angle_gamma   90.00
#
_symmetry.space_group_name_H-M   'P 1'
#
loop_
_entity.id
_entity.type
_entity.pdbx_description
1 polymer ?
#
loop_
_entity_poly.entity_id
_entity_poly.type
_entity_poly.pdbx_seq_one_letter_code
_entity_poly.pdbx_strand_id
1 'polypeptide(L)'
;MAAPADHPPATTVDRIAWGLEALAWHGTRIEREERVAWGAPPKLDPKRDAAAHGLWKSILSGDFWSIQPLVERLLVPPARRAFAAGLRARGVPETARRAYISEFSEAFYWTLLGGREGTPGWKDAAVRILEHAGIGPVDALGTHLDAEAWSWLVACPTFSSPSWRTTRAWALPRHPNPLSRAWDLQNRGPTHPELLEFLLDGQVALRLIGTWADPSEIRTGPDRSWNVVLRHRSRTRGRLRALLLETASDSLLHLLALPGLYARTAAAVAGQGWARACAVVHHHQLPAWDSSATPKCSQPPPLCDDFDPEHHRSIRCWMLLTLLRDRWTALEHWTHTGTWLKRPDSGWGRLLNDALPADLCDADGGYNRLQAHLRQHWTDHLHALQPAVAAIADCSKGPAVRVAITPYWEPQVPLPSRMGKGAIQAARQLLHTLDPA
;
A
#
# COMPACT_ATOMS: atom_id res chain seq x y z
N MET A 1 -26.72 11.95 10.27
CA MET A 1 -27.21 10.58 10.46
C MET A 1 -27.05 10.22 11.93
N ALA A 2 -28.08 9.65 12.56
CA ALA A 2 -27.99 9.20 13.96
C ALA A 2 -27.09 7.96 14.06
N ALA A 3 -26.47 7.72 15.22
CA ALA A 3 -25.71 6.48 15.45
C ALA A 3 -26.68 5.27 15.52
N PRO A 4 -26.30 4.10 14.96
CA PRO A 4 -27.06 2.87 15.14
C PRO A 4 -27.12 2.46 16.61
N ALA A 5 -28.04 1.56 16.95
CA ALA A 5 -28.13 0.99 18.30
C ALA A 5 -26.80 0.33 18.74
N ASP A 6 -26.51 0.35 20.04
CA ASP A 6 -25.24 -0.14 20.60
C ASP A 6 -25.05 -1.67 20.49
N HIS A 7 -26.11 -2.42 20.19
CA HIS A 7 -26.08 -3.87 20.10
C HIS A 7 -26.72 -4.37 18.81
N PRO A 8 -26.07 -5.31 18.10
CA PRO A 8 -26.64 -5.91 16.91
C PRO A 8 -27.86 -6.77 17.27
N PRO A 9 -28.91 -6.84 16.43
CA PRO A 9 -30.14 -7.53 16.78
C PRO A 9 -30.00 -9.06 16.83
N ALA A 10 -31.06 -9.75 17.29
CA ALA A 10 -31.00 -11.18 17.56
C ALA A 10 -30.86 -12.05 16.30
N THR A 11 -31.45 -11.65 15.17
CA THR A 11 -31.49 -12.47 13.95
C THR A 11 -30.35 -12.13 12.98
N THR A 12 -29.90 -13.11 12.19
CA THR A 12 -28.81 -12.92 11.21
C THR A 12 -29.10 -11.79 10.20
N VAL A 13 -30.33 -11.68 9.71
CA VAL A 13 -30.73 -10.66 8.73
C VAL A 13 -30.62 -9.26 9.36
N ASP A 14 -31.12 -9.11 10.57
CA ASP A 14 -31.08 -7.85 11.30
C ASP A 14 -29.64 -7.45 11.69
N ARG A 15 -28.76 -8.43 11.94
CA ARG A 15 -27.32 -8.16 12.17
C ARG A 15 -26.61 -7.64 10.92
N ILE A 16 -26.96 -8.16 9.74
CA ILE A 16 -26.41 -7.67 8.47
C ILE A 16 -26.88 -6.24 8.22
N ALA A 17 -28.18 -5.96 8.39
CA ALA A 17 -28.73 -4.61 8.25
C ALA A 17 -28.06 -3.62 9.22
N TRP A 18 -27.96 -3.98 10.49
CA TRP A 18 -27.26 -3.18 11.51
C TRP A 18 -25.79 -2.92 11.14
N GLY A 19 -25.07 -3.95 10.67
CA GLY A 19 -23.67 -3.81 10.28
C GLY A 19 -23.48 -2.86 9.10
N LEU A 20 -24.38 -2.91 8.11
CA LEU A 20 -24.37 -1.97 6.98
C LEU A 20 -24.64 -0.52 7.42
N GLU A 21 -25.61 -0.32 8.32
CA GLU A 21 -25.89 1.00 8.90
C GLU A 21 -24.69 1.55 9.70
N ALA A 22 -24.04 0.70 10.50
CA ALA A 22 -22.86 1.06 11.27
C ALA A 22 -21.67 1.40 10.35
N LEU A 23 -21.44 0.66 9.27
CA LEU A 23 -20.43 1.00 8.27
C LEU A 23 -20.73 2.34 7.58
N ALA A 24 -21.97 2.58 7.18
CA ALA A 24 -22.37 3.85 6.56
C ALA A 24 -22.16 5.03 7.52
N TRP A 25 -22.44 4.82 8.82
CA TRP A 25 -22.20 5.82 9.85
C TRP A 25 -20.71 6.12 10.02
N HIS A 26 -19.87 5.09 10.10
CA HIS A 26 -18.42 5.26 10.14
C HIS A 26 -17.88 5.95 8.88
N GLY A 27 -18.37 5.58 7.69
CA GLY A 27 -17.99 6.22 6.43
C GLY A 27 -18.30 7.71 6.41
N THR A 28 -19.52 8.09 6.83
CA THR A 28 -19.92 9.51 6.96
C THR A 28 -19.02 10.25 7.96
N ARG A 29 -18.67 9.60 9.07
CA ARG A 29 -17.81 10.19 10.09
C ARG A 29 -16.37 10.36 9.60
N ILE A 30 -15.80 9.37 8.90
CA ILE A 30 -14.48 9.47 8.25
C ILE A 30 -14.47 10.62 7.24
N GLU A 31 -15.49 10.70 6.39
CA GLU A 31 -15.61 11.77 5.40
C GLU A 31 -15.55 13.15 6.08
N ARG A 32 -16.38 13.36 7.11
CA ARG A 32 -16.45 14.63 7.83
C ARG A 32 -15.18 14.96 8.64
N GLU A 33 -14.68 13.99 9.42
CA GLU A 33 -13.65 14.22 10.45
C GLU A 33 -12.22 14.02 9.94
N GLU A 34 -12.01 13.22 8.89
CA GLU A 34 -10.66 12.88 8.38
C GLU A 34 -10.40 13.31 6.93
N ARG A 35 -11.43 13.50 6.09
CA ARG A 35 -11.25 13.98 4.70
C ARG A 35 -11.57 15.46 4.56
N VAL A 36 -12.83 15.84 4.76
CA VAL A 36 -13.26 17.25 4.64
C VAL A 36 -12.47 18.17 5.59
N ALA A 37 -12.24 17.72 6.83
CA ALA A 37 -11.47 18.49 7.79
C ALA A 37 -9.99 18.69 7.38
N TRP A 38 -9.40 17.73 6.66
CA TRP A 38 -8.00 17.77 6.23
C TRP A 38 -7.81 18.44 4.86
N GLY A 39 -8.74 18.21 3.94
CA GLY A 39 -8.76 18.81 2.60
C GLY A 39 -9.31 20.23 2.54
N ALA A 40 -9.68 20.82 3.68
CA ALA A 40 -10.10 22.22 3.75
C ALA A 40 -8.98 23.13 3.21
N PRO A 41 -9.27 24.04 2.26
CA PRO A 41 -8.24 24.86 1.64
C PRO A 41 -7.57 25.74 2.70
N PRO A 42 -6.22 25.84 2.69
CA PRO A 42 -5.51 26.63 3.68
C PRO A 42 -5.86 28.11 3.49
N LYS A 43 -5.95 28.85 4.61
CA LYS A 43 -6.06 30.30 4.56
C LYS A 43 -4.76 30.87 4.00
N LEU A 44 -4.86 31.55 2.85
CA LEU A 44 -3.72 32.21 2.20
C LEU A 44 -3.39 33.52 2.91
N ASP A 45 -2.10 33.76 3.12
CA ASP A 45 -1.56 35.02 3.66
C ASP A 45 -0.21 35.29 2.98
N PRO A 46 -0.17 36.10 1.91
CA PRO A 46 1.04 36.28 1.11
C PRO A 46 2.28 36.68 1.92
N LYS A 47 2.12 37.49 2.97
CA LYS A 47 3.25 37.93 3.81
C LYS A 47 3.77 36.79 4.67
N ARG A 48 2.87 36.04 5.30
CA ARG A 48 3.27 34.91 6.16
C ARG A 48 3.73 33.71 5.33
N ASP A 49 3.13 33.48 4.18
CA ASP A 49 3.52 32.43 3.23
C ASP A 49 4.93 32.70 2.69
N ALA A 50 5.26 33.94 2.31
CA ALA A 50 6.63 34.31 1.91
C ALA A 50 7.64 34.10 3.05
N ALA A 51 7.27 34.44 4.29
CA ALA A 51 8.12 34.22 5.45
C ALA A 51 8.33 32.73 5.76
N ALA A 52 7.26 31.91 5.65
CA ALA A 52 7.34 30.46 5.80
C ALA A 52 8.18 29.81 4.67
N HIS A 53 8.04 30.30 3.45
CA HIS A 53 8.87 29.88 2.32
C HIS A 53 10.35 30.19 2.56
N GLY A 54 10.68 31.40 3.00
CA GLY A 54 12.05 31.78 3.36
C GLY A 54 12.62 30.89 4.48
N LEU A 55 11.83 30.66 5.54
CA LEU A 55 12.20 29.78 6.64
C LEU A 55 12.53 28.37 6.15
N TRP A 56 11.63 27.75 5.38
CA TRP A 56 11.84 26.39 4.90
C TRP A 56 12.97 26.28 3.88
N LYS A 57 13.16 27.29 3.03
CA LYS A 57 14.29 27.34 2.11
C LYS A 57 15.62 27.32 2.88
N SER A 58 15.74 28.11 3.95
CA SER A 58 16.93 28.12 4.81
C SER A 58 17.14 26.78 5.54
N ILE A 59 16.08 26.19 6.09
CA ILE A 59 16.12 24.84 6.71
C ILE A 59 16.67 23.80 5.72
N LEU A 60 16.11 23.78 4.51
CA LEU A 60 16.47 22.81 3.46
C LEU A 60 17.89 23.05 2.91
N SER A 61 18.41 24.28 2.98
CA SER A 61 19.80 24.59 2.62
C SER A 61 20.80 24.41 3.77
N GLY A 62 20.36 23.96 4.95
CA GLY A 62 21.22 23.74 6.12
C GLY A 62 21.53 24.99 6.94
N ASP A 63 20.88 26.12 6.67
CA ASP A 63 21.01 27.35 7.48
C ASP A 63 19.98 27.35 8.62
N PHE A 64 20.41 26.78 9.74
CA PHE A 64 19.59 26.67 10.95
C PHE A 64 19.77 27.85 11.90
N TRP A 65 20.95 28.49 11.91
CA TRP A 65 21.30 29.48 12.92
C TRP A 65 20.66 30.85 12.65
N SER A 66 20.57 31.26 11.39
CA SER A 66 20.01 32.59 11.05
C SER A 66 18.49 32.66 11.24
N ILE A 67 17.81 31.50 11.28
CA ILE A 67 16.36 31.39 11.27
C ILE A 67 15.72 31.26 12.66
N GLN A 68 16.51 31.21 13.74
CA GLN A 68 15.96 31.08 15.10
C GLN A 68 14.85 32.11 15.41
N PRO A 69 15.02 33.43 15.14
CA PRO A 69 13.97 34.41 15.40
C PRO A 69 12.71 34.17 14.55
N LEU A 70 12.86 33.60 13.34
CA LEU A 70 11.73 33.24 12.49
C LEU A 70 10.98 32.03 13.05
N VAL A 71 11.69 31.02 13.53
CA VAL A 71 11.10 29.83 14.19
C VAL A 71 10.31 30.24 15.43
N GLU A 72 10.91 31.05 16.31
CA GLU A 72 10.27 31.54 17.54
C GLU A 72 9.01 32.35 17.24
N ARG A 73 9.03 33.18 16.19
CA ARG A 73 7.88 34.00 15.80
C ARG A 73 6.78 33.22 15.10
N LEU A 74 7.13 32.29 14.20
CA LEU A 74 6.18 31.64 13.30
C LEU A 74 5.69 30.28 13.82
N LEU A 75 6.57 29.48 14.44
CA LEU A 75 6.31 28.07 14.74
C LEU A 75 5.97 27.81 16.21
N VAL A 76 6.65 28.49 17.14
CA VAL A 76 6.43 28.28 18.58
C VAL A 76 4.99 28.60 19.02
N PRO A 77 4.35 29.71 18.60
CA PRO A 77 3.00 30.03 19.06
C PRO A 77 1.93 28.97 18.72
N PRO A 78 1.80 28.46 17.47
CA PRO A 78 0.85 27.39 17.17
C PRO A 78 1.19 26.08 17.90
N ALA A 79 2.46 25.68 17.95
CA ALA A 79 2.89 24.46 18.64
C ALA A 79 2.57 24.50 20.14
N ARG A 80 2.90 25.61 20.81
CA ARG A 80 2.63 25.83 22.24
C ARG A 80 1.14 25.83 22.56
N ARG A 81 0.31 26.48 21.74
CA ARG A 81 -1.15 26.48 21.92
C ARG A 81 -1.72 25.06 21.87
N ALA A 82 -1.30 24.26 20.90
CA ALA A 82 -1.75 22.88 20.76
C ALA A 82 -1.23 21.97 21.88
N PHE A 83 0.02 22.14 22.30
CA PHE A 83 0.57 21.44 23.46
C PHE A 83 -0.20 21.74 24.74
N ALA A 84 -0.44 23.03 25.04
CA ALA A 84 -1.23 23.46 26.19
C ALA A 84 -2.66 22.91 26.17
N ALA A 85 -3.32 22.95 25.00
CA ALA A 85 -4.64 22.35 24.80
C ALA A 85 -4.63 20.83 25.03
N GLY A 86 -3.60 20.14 24.53
CA GLY A 86 -3.42 18.71 24.71
C GLY A 86 -3.24 18.29 26.17
N LEU A 87 -2.47 19.06 26.94
CA LEU A 87 -2.29 18.84 28.39
C LEU A 87 -3.61 19.07 29.15
N ARG A 88 -4.37 20.11 28.79
CA ARG A 88 -5.71 20.39 29.37
C ARG A 88 -6.69 19.26 29.08
N ALA A 89 -6.78 18.82 27.83
CA ALA A 89 -7.68 17.77 27.40
C ALA A 89 -7.44 16.42 28.10
N ARG A 90 -6.22 16.21 28.61
CA ARG A 90 -5.81 14.99 29.32
C ARG A 90 -5.75 15.14 30.83
N GLY A 91 -6.29 16.24 31.38
CA GLY A 91 -6.43 16.42 32.82
C GLY A 91 -5.12 16.69 33.58
N VAL A 92 -4.06 17.17 32.90
CA VAL A 92 -2.81 17.53 33.59
C VAL A 92 -3.08 18.72 34.54
N PRO A 93 -2.64 18.66 35.81
CA PRO A 93 -2.83 19.76 36.77
C PRO A 93 -2.25 21.09 36.29
N GLU A 94 -2.88 22.21 36.66
CA GLU A 94 -2.49 23.55 36.20
C GLU A 94 -1.05 23.94 36.58
N THR A 95 -0.59 23.55 37.77
CA THR A 95 0.78 23.80 38.22
C THR A 95 1.81 23.07 37.36
N ALA A 96 1.64 21.77 37.13
CA ALA A 96 2.49 20.96 36.26
C ALA A 96 2.42 21.44 34.79
N ARG A 97 1.23 21.78 34.29
CA ARG A 97 1.03 22.31 32.95
C ARG A 97 1.82 23.59 32.70
N ARG A 98 1.85 24.53 33.66
CA ARG A 98 2.64 25.77 33.52
C ARG A 98 4.13 25.50 33.40
N ALA A 99 4.67 24.59 34.22
CA ALA A 99 6.07 24.17 34.12
C ALA A 99 6.37 23.58 32.73
N TYR A 100 5.59 22.59 32.29
CA TYR A 100 5.79 21.95 30.99
C TYR A 100 5.67 22.93 29.80
N ILE A 101 4.77 23.91 29.86
CA ILE A 101 4.62 24.91 28.79
C ILE A 101 5.84 25.83 28.70
N SER A 102 6.44 26.18 29.84
CA SER A 102 7.66 26.98 29.88
C SER A 102 8.81 26.21 29.24
N GLU A 103 9.05 24.99 29.69
CA GLU A 103 10.10 24.10 29.17
C GLU A 103 9.92 23.79 27.69
N PHE A 104 8.68 23.58 27.24
CA PHE A 104 8.38 23.35 25.82
C PHE A 104 8.82 24.52 24.94
N SER A 105 8.62 25.76 25.39
CA SER A 105 8.92 26.95 24.58
C SER A 105 10.42 27.10 24.37
N GLU A 106 11.20 26.81 25.39
CA GLU A 106 12.67 26.82 25.35
C GLU A 106 13.23 25.63 24.54
N ALA A 107 12.63 24.45 24.68
CA ALA A 107 13.12 23.23 24.03
C ALA A 107 12.71 23.10 22.56
N PHE A 108 11.67 23.80 22.09
CA PHE A 108 11.07 23.58 20.76
C PHE A 108 12.03 23.85 19.59
N TYR A 109 12.83 24.92 19.67
CA TYR A 109 13.79 25.24 18.61
C TYR A 109 14.86 24.15 18.48
N TRP A 110 15.50 23.80 19.61
CA TRP A 110 16.53 22.74 19.66
C TRP A 110 16.01 21.37 19.25
N THR A 111 14.74 21.14 19.52
CA THR A 111 14.00 19.97 19.09
C THR A 111 13.79 19.88 17.57
N LEU A 112 13.62 21.00 16.88
CA LEU A 112 13.54 20.97 15.42
C LEU A 112 14.90 20.61 14.81
N LEU A 113 15.99 20.97 15.49
CA LEU A 113 17.36 20.68 15.05
C LEU A 113 17.82 19.27 15.45
N GLY A 114 17.51 18.84 16.66
CA GLY A 114 17.77 17.50 17.19
C GLY A 114 16.67 16.51 16.79
N GLY A 115 16.90 15.22 17.00
CA GLY A 115 15.86 14.21 16.76
C GLY A 115 16.32 12.77 16.98
N ARG A 116 15.43 11.82 16.71
CA ARG A 116 15.58 10.39 17.01
C ARG A 116 16.53 9.70 16.04
N GLU A 117 17.46 8.88 16.53
CA GLU A 117 18.20 7.87 15.72
C GLU A 117 18.75 8.44 14.39
N GLY A 118 19.20 9.69 14.37
CA GLY A 118 19.72 10.36 13.16
C GLY A 118 18.70 11.09 12.28
N THR A 119 17.42 11.16 12.66
CA THR A 119 16.37 11.93 11.95
C THR A 119 16.04 13.25 12.66
N PRO A 120 16.38 14.42 12.09
CA PRO A 120 16.06 15.72 12.69
C PRO A 120 14.56 16.00 12.80
N GLY A 121 14.13 16.70 13.87
CA GLY A 121 12.73 17.05 14.11
C GLY A 121 12.09 17.93 13.02
N TRP A 122 12.89 18.74 12.31
CA TRP A 122 12.42 19.52 11.16
C TRP A 122 11.96 18.63 10.00
N LYS A 123 12.54 17.43 9.82
CA LYS A 123 12.08 16.47 8.80
C LYS A 123 10.67 15.97 9.13
N ASP A 124 10.36 15.66 10.40
CA ASP A 124 9.00 15.28 10.81
C ASP A 124 8.01 16.42 10.58
N ALA A 125 8.40 17.66 10.87
CA ALA A 125 7.57 18.82 10.56
C ALA A 125 7.33 18.96 9.05
N ALA A 126 8.36 18.78 8.22
CA ALA A 126 8.25 18.84 6.77
C ALA A 126 7.30 17.76 6.21
N VAL A 127 7.45 16.50 6.65
CA VAL A 127 6.58 15.40 6.24
C VAL A 127 5.12 15.66 6.67
N ARG A 128 4.89 16.22 7.86
CA ARG A 128 3.54 16.61 8.31
C ARG A 128 2.96 17.77 7.51
N ILE A 129 3.77 18.66 6.93
CA ILE A 129 3.28 19.68 5.99
C ILE A 129 2.76 19.00 4.73
N LEU A 130 3.50 18.02 4.20
CA LEU A 130 3.07 17.23 3.04
C LEU A 130 1.79 16.44 3.33
N GLU A 131 1.60 15.96 4.56
CA GLU A 131 0.35 15.31 5.02
C GLU A 131 -0.89 16.20 4.84
N HIS A 132 -0.72 17.52 4.85
CA HIS A 132 -1.83 18.44 4.62
C HIS A 132 -2.07 18.74 3.13
N ALA A 133 -1.18 18.37 2.20
CA ALA A 133 -1.17 18.87 0.83
C ALA A 133 -2.35 18.41 -0.06
N GLY A 134 -2.98 17.28 0.24
CA GLY A 134 -4.03 16.66 -0.58
C GLY A 134 -5.44 16.68 0.02
N ILE A 135 -6.37 15.96 -0.62
CA ILE A 135 -7.77 15.80 -0.19
C ILE A 135 -7.87 14.98 1.11
N GLY A 136 -6.93 14.05 1.33
CA GLY A 136 -6.80 13.26 2.55
C GLY A 136 -5.33 13.03 2.93
N PRO A 137 -5.04 12.77 4.20
CA PRO A 137 -3.66 12.70 4.71
C PRO A 137 -2.87 11.51 4.19
N VAL A 138 -3.51 10.39 3.85
CA VAL A 138 -2.82 9.19 3.35
C VAL A 138 -2.43 9.36 1.88
N ASP A 139 -3.37 9.83 1.05
CA ASP A 139 -3.11 10.08 -0.37
C ASP A 139 -2.06 11.16 -0.57
N ALA A 140 -2.12 12.24 0.24
CA ALA A 140 -1.14 13.32 0.22
C ALA A 140 0.29 12.84 0.57
N LEU A 141 0.43 11.86 1.45
CA LEU A 141 1.74 11.25 1.71
C LEU A 141 2.14 10.29 0.59
N GLY A 142 1.17 9.58 -0.01
CA GLY A 142 1.37 8.66 -1.13
C GLY A 142 1.99 9.32 -2.36
N THR A 143 1.62 10.56 -2.68
CA THR A 143 2.16 11.32 -3.82
C THR A 143 3.66 11.63 -3.73
N HIS A 144 4.26 11.47 -2.55
CA HIS A 144 5.65 11.82 -2.29
C HIS A 144 6.57 10.61 -2.05
N LEU A 145 6.02 9.40 -2.14
CA LEU A 145 6.77 8.15 -2.03
C LEU A 145 7.56 7.90 -3.32
N ASP A 146 8.84 7.55 -3.18
CA ASP A 146 9.66 7.06 -4.29
C ASP A 146 9.42 5.57 -4.55
N ALA A 147 10.09 5.02 -5.58
CA ALA A 147 9.94 3.62 -5.96
C ALA A 147 10.33 2.63 -4.85
N GLU A 148 11.35 2.96 -4.04
CA GLU A 148 11.79 2.13 -2.92
C GLU A 148 10.72 2.11 -1.81
N ALA A 149 10.20 3.28 -1.44
CA ALA A 149 9.14 3.43 -0.47
C ALA A 149 7.83 2.74 -0.92
N TRP A 150 7.50 2.80 -2.21
CA TRP A 150 6.37 2.07 -2.79
C TRP A 150 6.57 0.55 -2.71
N SER A 151 7.76 0.06 -3.09
CA SER A 151 8.10 -1.37 -2.97
C SER A 151 7.92 -1.85 -1.52
N TRP A 152 8.45 -1.07 -0.57
CA TRP A 152 8.32 -1.37 0.86
C TRP A 152 6.85 -1.36 1.32
N LEU A 153 6.09 -0.34 0.93
CA LEU A 153 4.69 -0.15 1.30
C LEU A 153 3.81 -1.31 0.86
N VAL A 154 4.13 -1.90 -0.30
CA VAL A 154 3.42 -3.04 -0.87
C VAL A 154 3.92 -4.36 -0.26
N ALA A 155 5.22 -4.49 0.00
CA ALA A 155 5.83 -5.71 0.53
C ALA A 155 5.42 -5.99 1.98
N CYS A 156 5.35 -4.98 2.88
CA CYS A 156 4.99 -5.23 4.28
C CYS A 156 3.58 -5.85 4.44
N PRO A 157 2.50 -5.30 3.84
CA PRO A 157 1.19 -5.94 3.84
C PRO A 157 1.21 -7.34 3.22
N THR A 158 2.14 -7.59 2.29
CA THR A 158 2.25 -8.83 1.55
C THR A 158 2.85 -9.97 2.33
N PHE A 159 4.01 -9.76 2.92
CA PHE A 159 4.79 -10.82 3.54
C PHE A 159 4.80 -10.75 5.07
N SER A 160 4.62 -9.56 5.63
CA SER A 160 4.85 -9.30 7.07
C SER A 160 3.59 -8.97 7.86
N SER A 161 2.44 -8.76 7.20
CA SER A 161 1.19 -8.38 7.87
C SER A 161 0.00 -9.27 7.47
N PRO A 162 -0.21 -10.41 8.18
CA PRO A 162 -1.31 -11.33 7.90
C PRO A 162 -2.70 -10.66 7.91
N SER A 163 -2.88 -9.61 8.71
CA SER A 163 -4.14 -8.88 8.81
C SER A 163 -4.60 -8.16 7.54
N TRP A 164 -3.69 -7.94 6.59
CA TRP A 164 -3.98 -7.31 5.31
C TRP A 164 -4.31 -8.32 4.21
N ARG A 165 -4.21 -9.63 4.49
CA ARG A 165 -4.44 -10.68 3.48
C ARG A 165 -5.85 -10.61 2.90
N THR A 166 -6.87 -10.52 3.76
CA THR A 166 -8.28 -10.45 3.34
C THR A 166 -8.58 -9.17 2.57
N THR A 167 -8.06 -8.03 3.02
CA THR A 167 -8.25 -6.74 2.35
C THR A 167 -7.69 -6.71 0.95
N ARG A 168 -6.48 -7.25 0.75
CA ARG A 168 -5.86 -7.30 -0.57
C ARG A 168 -6.62 -8.23 -1.51
N ALA A 169 -7.09 -9.37 -1.01
CA ALA A 169 -7.93 -10.28 -1.79
C ALA A 169 -9.27 -9.64 -2.18
N TRP A 170 -9.88 -8.85 -1.28
CA TRP A 170 -11.09 -8.11 -1.55
C TRP A 170 -10.89 -6.96 -2.56
N ALA A 171 -9.82 -6.19 -2.42
CA ALA A 171 -9.55 -5.02 -3.27
C ALA A 171 -9.07 -5.40 -4.68
N LEU A 172 -8.35 -6.51 -4.81
CA LEU A 172 -7.77 -6.99 -6.07
C LEU A 172 -8.22 -8.44 -6.33
N PRO A 173 -9.52 -8.68 -6.55
CA PRO A 173 -10.07 -10.03 -6.70
C PRO A 173 -9.63 -10.69 -8.01
N ARG A 174 -9.23 -9.90 -9.01
CA ARG A 174 -8.73 -10.37 -10.32
C ARG A 174 -7.28 -10.87 -10.29
N HIS A 175 -6.61 -10.73 -9.15
CA HIS A 175 -5.22 -11.12 -8.93
C HIS A 175 -5.22 -12.26 -7.91
N PRO A 176 -4.87 -13.49 -8.30
CA PRO A 176 -5.16 -14.64 -7.47
C PRO A 176 -4.16 -14.85 -6.33
N ASN A 177 -2.87 -14.61 -6.57
CA ASN A 177 -1.82 -14.80 -5.58
C ASN A 177 -1.35 -13.46 -4.96
N PRO A 178 -0.73 -13.48 -3.77
CA PRO A 178 -0.27 -12.27 -3.08
C PRO A 178 0.76 -11.44 -3.86
N LEU A 179 1.63 -12.09 -4.65
CA LEU A 179 2.70 -11.41 -5.39
C LEU A 179 2.14 -10.62 -6.60
N SER A 180 1.20 -11.20 -7.34
CA SER A 180 0.51 -10.53 -8.44
C SER A 180 -0.28 -9.30 -7.99
N ARG A 181 -0.84 -9.33 -6.77
CA ARG A 181 -1.47 -8.15 -6.15
C ARG A 181 -0.44 -7.10 -5.77
N ALA A 182 0.73 -7.54 -5.30
CA ALA A 182 1.79 -6.65 -4.91
C ALA A 182 2.35 -5.91 -6.13
N TRP A 183 2.72 -6.60 -7.20
CA TRP A 183 3.17 -5.95 -8.43
C TRP A 183 2.13 -5.00 -9.03
N ASP A 184 0.84 -5.36 -9.04
CA ASP A 184 -0.22 -4.45 -9.49
C ASP A 184 -0.22 -3.14 -8.70
N LEU A 185 -0.14 -3.22 -7.37
CA LEU A 185 -0.08 -2.03 -6.49
C LEU A 185 1.23 -1.26 -6.65
N GLN A 186 2.35 -1.93 -6.86
CA GLN A 186 3.65 -1.28 -7.07
C GLN A 186 3.67 -0.49 -8.38
N ASN A 187 3.06 -1.04 -9.44
CA ASN A 187 3.01 -0.40 -10.76
C ASN A 187 1.97 0.72 -10.84
N ARG A 188 0.80 0.55 -10.20
CA ARG A 188 -0.28 1.53 -10.24
C ARG A 188 -0.19 2.59 -9.15
N GLY A 189 0.35 2.24 -7.99
CA GLY A 189 0.42 3.12 -6.82
C GLY A 189 1.00 4.50 -7.11
N PRO A 190 2.16 4.62 -7.79
CA PRO A 190 2.77 5.92 -8.09
C PRO A 190 1.89 6.86 -8.93
N THR A 191 1.06 6.33 -9.82
CA THR A 191 0.16 7.10 -10.69
C THR A 191 -1.26 7.24 -10.12
N HIS A 192 -1.60 6.42 -9.13
CA HIS A 192 -2.91 6.36 -8.48
C HIS A 192 -2.78 6.30 -6.94
N PRO A 193 -2.24 7.35 -6.30
CA PRO A 193 -2.04 7.38 -4.85
C PRO A 193 -3.34 7.27 -4.05
N GLU A 194 -4.50 7.64 -4.64
CA GLU A 194 -5.85 7.47 -4.08
C GLU A 194 -6.21 6.02 -3.75
N LEU A 195 -5.48 5.05 -4.33
CA LEU A 195 -5.62 3.64 -3.99
C LEU A 195 -5.28 3.37 -2.52
N LEU A 196 -4.43 4.19 -1.89
CA LEU A 196 -4.03 3.99 -0.50
C LEU A 196 -5.19 4.23 0.48
N GLU A 197 -5.94 5.33 0.32
CA GLU A 197 -7.15 5.57 1.11
C GLU A 197 -8.21 4.49 0.84
N PHE A 198 -8.41 4.07 -0.41
CA PHE A 198 -9.35 2.99 -0.74
C PHE A 198 -8.99 1.68 -0.03
N LEU A 199 -7.72 1.29 -0.06
CA LEU A 199 -7.23 0.07 0.61
C LEU A 199 -7.35 0.19 2.14
N LEU A 200 -7.10 1.38 2.70
CA LEU A 200 -7.24 1.64 4.12
C LEU A 200 -8.69 1.55 4.59
N ASP A 201 -9.63 2.12 3.83
CA ASP A 201 -11.06 2.03 4.12
C ASP A 201 -11.55 0.58 4.06
N GLY A 202 -11.13 -0.17 3.04
CA GLY A 202 -11.40 -1.61 2.96
C GLY A 202 -10.85 -2.38 4.17
N GLN A 203 -9.62 -2.06 4.60
CA GLN A 203 -9.02 -2.65 5.79
C GLN A 203 -9.82 -2.33 7.06
N VAL A 204 -10.26 -1.08 7.22
CA VAL A 204 -11.05 -0.64 8.37
C VAL A 204 -12.41 -1.34 8.36
N ALA A 205 -13.11 -1.37 7.22
CA ALA A 205 -14.40 -2.03 7.09
C ALA A 205 -14.32 -3.51 7.43
N LEU A 206 -13.34 -4.25 6.88
CA LEU A 206 -13.15 -5.67 7.18
C LEU A 206 -12.77 -5.93 8.64
N ARG A 207 -12.06 -4.99 9.28
CA ARG A 207 -11.76 -5.09 10.72
C ARG A 207 -12.99 -4.85 11.58
N LEU A 208 -13.79 -3.85 11.27
CA LEU A 208 -15.05 -3.58 11.96
C LEU A 208 -16.01 -4.78 11.83
N ILE A 209 -16.17 -5.32 10.62
CA ILE A 209 -16.96 -6.54 10.38
C ILE A 209 -16.42 -7.71 11.21
N GLY A 210 -15.10 -7.91 11.24
CA GLY A 210 -14.48 -8.96 12.06
C GLY A 210 -14.77 -8.80 13.56
N THR A 211 -14.64 -7.58 14.09
CA THR A 211 -14.96 -7.26 15.49
C THR A 211 -16.44 -7.48 15.81
N TRP A 212 -17.35 -7.09 14.92
CA TRP A 212 -18.79 -7.29 15.14
C TRP A 212 -19.25 -8.73 14.88
N ALA A 213 -18.46 -9.53 14.17
CA ALA A 213 -18.73 -10.96 13.99
C ALA A 213 -18.35 -11.78 15.23
N ASP A 214 -17.42 -11.29 16.05
CA ASP A 214 -16.98 -11.97 17.28
C ASP A 214 -18.01 -11.78 18.40
N PRO A 215 -18.69 -12.85 18.87
CA PRO A 215 -19.69 -12.77 19.93
C PRO A 215 -19.18 -12.17 21.25
N SER A 216 -17.87 -12.22 21.50
CA SER A 216 -17.24 -11.64 22.67
C SER A 216 -16.99 -10.12 22.54
N GLU A 217 -16.88 -9.60 21.31
CA GLU A 217 -16.63 -8.18 21.00
C GLU A 217 -17.87 -7.43 20.47
N ILE A 218 -18.95 -8.17 20.13
CA ILE A 218 -20.28 -7.69 19.68
C ILE A 218 -20.88 -6.56 20.56
N ARG A 219 -20.44 -6.42 21.81
CA ARG A 219 -20.93 -5.40 22.77
C ARG A 219 -20.31 -4.01 22.57
N THR A 220 -19.43 -3.84 21.58
CA THR A 220 -18.88 -2.54 21.22
C THR A 220 -19.78 -1.88 20.17
N GLY A 221 -20.73 -1.07 20.63
CA GLY A 221 -21.55 -0.25 19.73
C GLY A 221 -20.71 0.66 18.82
N PRO A 222 -21.30 1.24 17.76
CA PRO A 222 -20.59 1.96 16.70
C PRO A 222 -19.65 3.07 17.22
N ASP A 223 -20.06 3.79 18.27
CA ASP A 223 -19.23 4.81 18.90
C ASP A 223 -17.95 4.23 19.55
N ARG A 224 -18.04 3.06 20.17
CA ARG A 224 -16.87 2.38 20.77
C ARG A 224 -15.94 1.80 19.71
N SER A 225 -16.50 1.34 18.59
CA SER A 225 -15.74 0.86 17.43
C SER A 225 -15.00 1.97 16.69
N TRP A 226 -15.30 3.26 16.94
CA TRP A 226 -14.54 4.39 16.39
C TRP A 226 -13.05 4.34 16.73
N ASN A 227 -12.68 3.78 17.89
CA ASN A 227 -11.29 3.58 18.27
C ASN A 227 -10.54 2.65 17.30
N VAL A 228 -11.23 1.68 16.68
CA VAL A 228 -10.65 0.81 15.65
C VAL A 228 -10.28 1.64 14.43
N VAL A 229 -11.18 2.51 13.96
CA VAL A 229 -10.95 3.43 12.85
C VAL A 229 -9.74 4.32 13.14
N LEU A 230 -9.75 5.04 14.26
CA LEU A 230 -8.68 5.95 14.64
C LEU A 230 -7.32 5.23 14.75
N ARG A 231 -7.29 4.03 15.38
CA ARG A 231 -6.07 3.25 15.54
C ARG A 231 -5.50 2.82 14.20
N HIS A 232 -6.33 2.32 13.28
CA HIS A 232 -5.87 1.87 11.97
C HIS A 232 -5.39 3.02 11.10
N ARG A 233 -6.18 4.11 10.99
CA ARG A 233 -5.82 5.27 10.18
C ARG A 233 -4.58 5.99 10.72
N SER A 234 -4.51 6.20 12.04
CA SER A 234 -3.33 6.82 12.68
C SER A 234 -2.06 5.98 12.52
N ARG A 235 -2.17 4.65 12.62
CA ARG A 235 -1.02 3.73 12.43
C ARG A 235 -0.53 3.74 10.99
N THR A 236 -1.44 3.73 10.00
CA THR A 236 -1.08 3.81 8.58
C THR A 236 -0.39 5.14 8.27
N ARG A 237 -0.96 6.26 8.70
CA ARG A 237 -0.34 7.58 8.59
C ARG A 237 1.05 7.63 9.24
N GLY A 238 1.17 7.09 10.46
CA GLY A 238 2.46 7.02 11.17
C GLY A 238 3.53 6.23 10.40
N ARG A 239 3.14 5.12 9.76
CA ARG A 239 4.06 4.32 8.93
C ARG A 239 4.47 5.03 7.64
N LEU A 240 3.53 5.67 6.95
CA LEU A 240 3.84 6.45 5.74
C LEU A 240 4.79 7.61 6.06
N ARG A 241 4.57 8.29 7.19
CA ARG A 241 5.50 9.32 7.66
C ARG A 241 6.89 8.74 7.94
N ALA A 242 6.97 7.59 8.61
CA ALA A 242 8.25 6.92 8.88
C ALA A 242 8.99 6.56 7.57
N LEU A 243 8.28 6.10 6.54
CA LEU A 243 8.90 5.80 5.23
C LEU A 243 9.45 7.06 4.57
N LEU A 244 8.66 8.14 4.53
CA LEU A 244 9.10 9.41 3.95
C LEU A 244 10.28 10.03 4.71
N LEU A 245 10.36 9.86 6.02
CA LEU A 245 11.48 10.35 6.81
C LEU A 245 12.83 9.71 6.41
N GLU A 246 12.79 8.45 5.97
CA GLU A 246 13.97 7.69 5.57
C GLU A 246 14.34 7.89 4.10
N THR A 247 13.35 8.05 3.22
CA THR A 247 13.53 8.01 1.76
C THR A 247 13.44 9.39 1.08
N ALA A 248 12.72 10.35 1.66
CA ALA A 248 12.14 11.44 0.88
C ALA A 248 12.94 12.75 0.88
N SER A 249 14.28 12.72 0.98
CA SER A 249 15.08 13.95 1.08
C SER A 249 14.81 14.93 -0.08
N ASP A 250 14.62 14.43 -1.30
CA ASP A 250 14.29 15.25 -2.47
C ASP A 250 12.81 15.65 -2.52
N SER A 251 11.89 14.76 -2.11
CA SER A 251 10.45 15.07 -2.09
C SER A 251 10.09 16.17 -1.09
N LEU A 252 10.92 16.43 -0.08
CA LEU A 252 10.72 17.54 0.85
C LEU A 252 10.80 18.90 0.15
N LEU A 253 11.51 19.03 -0.98
CA LEU A 253 11.57 20.29 -1.74
C LEU A 253 10.19 20.71 -2.25
N HIS A 254 9.28 19.75 -2.50
CA HIS A 254 7.91 20.03 -2.96
C HIS A 254 7.09 20.85 -1.97
N LEU A 255 7.45 20.87 -0.67
CA LEU A 255 6.74 21.69 0.30
C LEU A 255 6.79 23.18 -0.05
N LEU A 256 7.87 23.64 -0.69
CA LEU A 256 8.07 25.04 -1.05
C LEU A 256 7.06 25.51 -2.10
N ALA A 257 6.53 24.59 -2.92
CA ALA A 257 5.54 24.87 -3.94
C ALA A 257 4.09 24.86 -3.41
N LEU A 258 3.87 24.50 -2.14
CA LEU A 258 2.52 24.34 -1.61
C LEU A 258 1.83 25.70 -1.36
N PRO A 259 0.58 25.89 -1.84
CA PRO A 259 -0.20 27.07 -1.49
C PRO A 259 -0.54 27.07 0.00
N GLY A 260 -0.51 28.25 0.62
CA GLY A 260 -0.79 28.42 2.05
C GLY A 260 0.24 27.73 2.96
N LEU A 261 1.51 27.72 2.55
CA LEU A 261 2.61 27.06 3.26
C LEU A 261 2.66 27.46 4.75
N TYR A 262 2.38 28.70 5.11
CA TYR A 262 2.34 29.11 6.51
C TYR A 262 1.24 28.39 7.30
N ALA A 263 0.01 28.34 6.76
CA ALA A 263 -1.11 27.69 7.44
C ALA A 263 -0.84 26.19 7.63
N ARG A 264 -0.29 25.52 6.62
CA ARG A 264 0.12 24.11 6.67
C ARG A 264 1.23 23.87 7.67
N THR A 265 2.23 24.75 7.68
CA THR A 265 3.34 24.72 8.65
C THR A 265 2.80 24.88 10.07
N ALA A 266 1.89 25.83 10.31
CA ALA A 266 1.28 26.04 11.61
C ALA A 266 0.46 24.83 12.08
N ALA A 267 -0.27 24.17 11.18
CA ALA A 267 -1.01 22.95 11.47
C ALA A 267 -0.07 21.78 11.81
N ALA A 268 1.00 21.59 11.04
CA ALA A 268 1.98 20.54 11.26
C ALA A 268 2.66 20.65 12.64
N VAL A 269 3.15 21.84 12.99
CA VAL A 269 3.80 22.06 14.30
C VAL A 269 2.80 22.05 15.47
N ALA A 270 1.55 22.45 15.24
CA ALA A 270 0.47 22.25 16.22
C ALA A 270 0.23 20.75 16.46
N GLY A 271 0.24 19.92 15.42
CA GLY A 271 0.16 18.47 15.53
C GLY A 271 1.32 17.87 16.34
N GLN A 272 2.55 18.37 16.15
CA GLN A 272 3.70 17.98 16.98
C GLN A 272 3.51 18.37 18.44
N GLY A 273 3.06 19.60 18.71
CA GLY A 273 2.72 20.06 20.05
C GLY A 273 1.67 19.17 20.72
N TRP A 274 0.60 18.82 20.01
CA TRP A 274 -0.42 17.89 20.54
C TRP A 274 0.14 16.49 20.83
N ALA A 275 0.91 15.91 19.90
CA ALA A 275 1.53 14.61 20.09
C ALA A 275 2.47 14.58 21.31
N ARG A 276 3.17 15.70 21.54
CA ARG A 276 4.03 15.87 22.71
C ARG A 276 3.24 15.87 24.02
N ALA A 277 2.07 16.50 24.03
CA ALA A 277 1.19 16.48 25.20
C ALA A 277 0.69 15.05 25.51
N CYS A 278 0.43 14.23 24.48
CA CYS A 278 0.15 12.80 24.69
C CYS A 278 1.32 12.10 25.39
N ALA A 279 2.54 12.33 24.90
CA ALA A 279 3.74 11.67 25.41
C ALA A 279 4.01 12.05 26.89
N VAL A 280 3.83 13.32 27.27
CA VAL A 280 3.94 13.76 28.68
C VAL A 280 3.01 12.97 29.60
N VAL A 281 1.78 12.72 29.16
CA VAL A 281 0.79 11.98 29.97
C VAL A 281 1.15 10.50 30.08
N HIS A 282 1.74 9.91 29.03
CA HIS A 282 2.16 8.50 29.06
C HIS A 282 3.45 8.24 29.83
N HIS A 283 4.36 9.21 29.90
CA HIS A 283 5.68 9.04 30.52
C HIS A 283 5.86 9.81 31.84
N HIS A 284 4.87 10.61 32.26
CA HIS A 284 4.89 11.47 33.46
C HIS A 284 6.04 12.48 33.54
N GLN A 285 6.76 12.67 32.45
CA GLN A 285 7.84 13.65 32.26
C GLN A 285 7.75 14.16 30.83
N LEU A 286 8.34 15.32 30.53
CA LEU A 286 8.66 15.66 29.14
C LEU A 286 9.62 14.58 28.64
N PRO A 287 9.19 13.66 27.75
CA PRO A 287 10.06 12.59 27.32
C PRO A 287 11.26 13.18 26.55
N ALA A 288 12.35 12.45 26.28
CA ALA A 288 13.23 12.89 25.18
C ALA A 288 12.39 13.04 23.90
N TRP A 289 12.81 13.83 22.90
CA TRP A 289 11.98 14.09 21.70
C TRP A 289 11.70 12.83 20.83
N ASP A 290 12.18 11.68 21.29
CA ASP A 290 12.32 10.43 20.57
C ASP A 290 11.08 9.50 20.58
N SER A 291 9.97 9.85 21.26
CA SER A 291 8.97 8.83 21.65
C SER A 291 7.66 8.71 20.86
N SER A 292 7.45 9.39 19.72
CA SER A 292 6.10 9.46 19.10
C SER A 292 5.89 8.78 17.74
N ALA A 293 6.93 8.24 17.10
CA ALA A 293 6.78 7.64 15.77
C ALA A 293 6.39 6.15 15.85
N THR A 294 5.30 5.78 15.16
CA THR A 294 5.02 4.36 14.89
C THR A 294 6.15 3.85 13.98
N PRO A 295 6.94 2.83 14.41
CA PRO A 295 8.03 2.33 13.59
C PRO A 295 7.49 1.79 12.26
N LYS A 296 8.31 1.88 11.21
CA LYS A 296 8.10 1.07 10.01
C LYS A 296 8.03 -0.41 10.40
N CYS A 297 7.44 -1.24 9.54
CA CYS A 297 7.53 -2.68 9.69
C CYS A 297 9.01 -3.08 9.73
N SER A 298 9.33 -4.25 10.28
CA SER A 298 10.61 -4.89 9.98
C SER A 298 10.81 -4.90 8.45
N GLN A 299 12.03 -4.67 7.97
CA GLN A 299 12.34 -4.66 6.54
C GLN A 299 11.69 -5.89 5.89
N PRO A 300 10.64 -5.71 5.05
CA PRO A 300 10.02 -6.83 4.40
C PRO A 300 11.04 -7.43 3.43
N PRO A 301 10.96 -8.75 3.14
CA PRO A 301 11.73 -9.28 2.02
C PRO A 301 11.42 -8.44 0.78
N PRO A 302 12.42 -8.15 -0.07
CA PRO A 302 12.15 -7.46 -1.32
C PRO A 302 11.08 -8.24 -2.09
N LEU A 303 10.25 -7.50 -2.83
CA LEU A 303 9.39 -8.15 -3.81
C LEU A 303 10.31 -8.94 -4.73
N CYS A 304 9.97 -10.22 -4.94
CA CYS A 304 10.72 -11.04 -5.89
C CYS A 304 10.72 -10.30 -7.23
N ASP A 305 11.91 -10.18 -7.83
CA ASP A 305 12.03 -9.55 -9.15
C ASP A 305 11.30 -10.39 -10.19
N ASP A 306 10.86 -9.73 -11.25
CA ASP A 306 10.27 -10.45 -12.37
C ASP A 306 11.34 -11.30 -13.10
N PHE A 307 10.92 -12.18 -14.02
CA PHE A 307 11.86 -12.98 -14.80
C PHE A 307 12.68 -12.11 -15.77
N ASP A 308 13.97 -12.40 -15.87
CA ASP A 308 14.81 -11.79 -16.89
C ASP A 308 14.37 -12.19 -18.31
N PRO A 309 14.63 -11.35 -19.34
CA PRO A 309 14.25 -11.64 -20.72
C PRO A 309 14.71 -12.99 -21.26
N GLU A 310 15.82 -13.53 -20.74
CA GLU A 310 16.35 -14.85 -21.11
C GLU A 310 15.37 -15.99 -20.74
N HIS A 311 14.72 -15.90 -19.58
CA HIS A 311 13.74 -16.88 -19.11
C HIS A 311 12.45 -16.85 -19.92
N HIS A 312 12.13 -15.74 -20.60
CA HIS A 312 10.88 -15.60 -21.35
C HIS A 312 10.76 -16.65 -22.46
N ARG A 313 11.88 -17.10 -23.05
CA ARG A 313 11.86 -18.15 -24.07
C ARG A 313 11.46 -19.50 -23.48
N SER A 314 11.98 -19.84 -22.30
CA SER A 314 11.61 -21.05 -21.56
C SER A 314 10.15 -21.03 -21.09
N ILE A 315 9.67 -19.88 -20.61
CA ILE A 315 8.25 -19.68 -20.25
C ILE A 315 7.35 -19.94 -21.46
N ARG A 316 7.65 -19.32 -22.61
CA ARG A 316 6.90 -19.54 -23.86
C ARG A 316 6.97 -20.99 -24.33
N CYS A 317 8.14 -21.62 -24.28
CA CYS A 317 8.29 -23.03 -24.62
C CYS A 317 7.44 -23.94 -23.71
N TRP A 318 7.39 -23.65 -22.41
CA TRP A 318 6.52 -24.37 -21.47
C TRP A 318 5.03 -24.12 -21.75
N MET A 319 4.63 -22.88 -22.03
CA MET A 319 3.26 -22.56 -22.48
C MET A 319 2.88 -23.36 -23.73
N LEU A 320 3.79 -23.45 -24.71
CA LEU A 320 3.60 -24.26 -25.91
C LEU A 320 3.43 -25.75 -25.57
N LEU A 321 4.20 -26.28 -24.62
CA LEU A 321 4.02 -27.64 -24.12
C LEU A 321 2.61 -27.84 -23.52
N THR A 322 2.08 -26.88 -22.76
CA THR A 322 0.72 -26.98 -22.22
C THR A 322 -0.33 -27.05 -23.33
N LEU A 323 -0.15 -26.29 -24.42
CA LEU A 323 -1.01 -26.35 -25.62
C LEU A 323 -0.93 -27.73 -26.27
N LEU A 324 0.29 -28.26 -26.48
CA LEU A 324 0.52 -29.56 -27.11
C LEU A 324 -0.05 -30.74 -26.28
N ARG A 325 -0.21 -30.54 -24.97
CA ARG A 325 -0.82 -31.51 -24.04
C ARG A 325 -2.32 -31.29 -23.83
N ASP A 326 -2.95 -30.41 -24.60
CA ASP A 326 -4.38 -30.09 -24.51
C ASP A 326 -4.77 -29.53 -23.13
N ARG A 327 -3.89 -28.72 -22.54
CA ARG A 327 -4.05 -28.09 -21.22
C ARG A 327 -4.05 -26.57 -21.26
N TRP A 328 -4.27 -25.99 -22.43
CA TRP A 328 -4.28 -24.54 -22.61
C TRP A 328 -5.31 -23.83 -21.71
N THR A 329 -6.55 -24.33 -21.69
CA THR A 329 -7.60 -23.77 -20.82
C THR A 329 -7.27 -23.89 -19.33
N ALA A 330 -6.53 -24.93 -18.94
CA ALA A 330 -6.06 -25.08 -17.56
C ALA A 330 -4.97 -24.06 -17.23
N LEU A 331 -4.03 -23.80 -18.15
CA LEU A 331 -3.03 -22.74 -18.03
C LEU A 331 -3.71 -21.37 -17.89
N GLU A 332 -4.62 -21.02 -18.80
CA GLU A 332 -5.33 -19.75 -18.78
C GLU A 332 -6.12 -19.57 -17.46
N HIS A 333 -6.89 -20.58 -17.07
CA HIS A 333 -7.64 -20.56 -15.81
C HIS A 333 -6.72 -20.43 -14.59
N TRP A 334 -5.62 -21.18 -14.55
CA TRP A 334 -4.65 -21.13 -13.44
C TRP A 334 -3.94 -19.77 -13.37
N THR A 335 -3.50 -19.22 -14.50
CA THR A 335 -2.88 -17.89 -14.58
C THR A 335 -3.81 -16.81 -14.03
N HIS A 336 -5.10 -16.85 -14.38
CA HIS A 336 -6.06 -15.80 -13.99
C HIS A 336 -6.68 -15.99 -12.62
N THR A 337 -6.89 -17.22 -12.16
CA THR A 337 -7.64 -17.51 -10.93
C THR A 337 -6.79 -18.10 -9.81
N GLY A 338 -5.58 -18.58 -10.12
CA GLY A 338 -4.70 -19.29 -9.19
C GLY A 338 -5.26 -20.58 -8.61
N THR A 339 -6.41 -21.02 -9.13
CA THR A 339 -7.05 -22.29 -8.75
C THR A 339 -6.91 -23.29 -9.89
N TRP A 340 -7.02 -24.57 -9.54
CA TRP A 340 -7.21 -25.62 -10.55
C TRP A 340 -8.69 -25.66 -10.97
N LEU A 341 -8.97 -26.18 -12.17
CA LEU A 341 -10.33 -26.58 -12.51
C LEU A 341 -10.82 -27.62 -11.47
N LYS A 342 -12.12 -27.65 -11.16
CA LYS A 342 -12.76 -28.32 -9.99
C LYS A 342 -12.44 -29.82 -9.73
N ARG A 343 -11.63 -30.48 -10.55
CA ARG A 343 -11.12 -31.85 -10.33
C ARG A 343 -9.59 -31.84 -10.26
N PRO A 344 -8.96 -32.60 -9.35
CA PRO A 344 -7.51 -32.76 -9.36
C PRO A 344 -7.07 -33.34 -10.71
N ASP A 345 -6.53 -32.48 -11.56
CA ASP A 345 -6.00 -32.85 -12.87
C ASP A 345 -4.54 -33.25 -12.69
N SER A 346 -4.31 -34.55 -12.50
CA SER A 346 -2.96 -35.12 -12.35
C SER A 346 -2.05 -34.79 -13.53
N GLY A 347 -2.61 -34.52 -14.73
CA GLY A 347 -1.84 -34.10 -15.90
C GLY A 347 -1.31 -32.68 -15.77
N TRP A 348 -2.06 -31.78 -15.14
CA TRP A 348 -1.61 -30.41 -14.88
C TRP A 348 -0.55 -30.36 -13.78
N GLY A 349 -0.72 -31.12 -12.69
CA GLY A 349 0.29 -31.25 -11.65
C GLY A 349 1.64 -31.75 -12.19
N ARG A 350 1.63 -32.70 -13.13
CA ARG A 350 2.85 -33.16 -13.82
C ARG A 350 3.47 -32.08 -14.72
N LEU A 351 2.68 -31.23 -15.36
CA LEU A 351 3.22 -30.13 -16.17
C LEU A 351 3.97 -29.10 -15.32
N LEU A 352 3.52 -28.87 -14.09
CA LEU A 352 4.19 -27.98 -13.13
C LEU A 352 5.38 -28.66 -12.46
N ASN A 353 5.25 -29.91 -12.03
CA ASN A 353 6.29 -30.58 -11.25
C ASN A 353 7.39 -31.23 -12.10
N ASP A 354 7.04 -31.79 -13.27
CA ASP A 354 7.95 -32.64 -14.05
C ASP A 354 8.45 -31.96 -15.33
N ALA A 355 7.73 -30.95 -15.83
CA ALA A 355 7.99 -30.36 -17.14
C ALA A 355 8.31 -28.86 -17.11
N LEU A 356 8.10 -28.19 -15.98
CA LEU A 356 8.52 -26.82 -15.80
C LEU A 356 10.03 -26.78 -15.52
N PRO A 357 10.80 -25.97 -16.25
CA PRO A 357 12.21 -25.72 -15.94
C PRO A 357 12.41 -25.26 -14.48
N ALA A 358 13.41 -25.81 -13.80
CA ALA A 358 13.62 -25.61 -12.37
C ALA A 358 13.92 -24.14 -11.99
N ASP A 359 14.50 -23.37 -12.90
CA ASP A 359 14.75 -21.93 -12.81
C ASP A 359 13.47 -21.08 -12.83
N LEU A 360 12.33 -21.66 -13.27
CA LEU A 360 11.02 -21.02 -13.24
C LEU A 360 10.20 -21.35 -11.97
N CYS A 361 10.70 -22.23 -11.11
CA CYS A 361 10.11 -22.55 -9.82
C CYS A 361 10.57 -21.54 -8.75
N ASP A 362 9.69 -21.24 -7.80
CA ASP A 362 10.06 -20.46 -6.62
C ASP A 362 11.05 -21.29 -5.75
N ALA A 363 11.85 -20.62 -4.92
CA ALA A 363 12.85 -21.27 -4.06
C ALA A 363 12.26 -22.27 -3.04
N ASP A 364 10.97 -22.11 -2.70
CA ASP A 364 10.22 -23.02 -1.81
C ASP A 364 9.49 -24.14 -2.57
N GLY A 365 9.72 -24.26 -3.89
CA GLY A 365 9.00 -25.19 -4.78
C GLY A 365 7.61 -24.70 -5.18
N GLY A 366 7.29 -23.44 -4.89
CA GLY A 366 6.07 -22.77 -5.34
C GLY A 366 6.12 -22.29 -6.80
N TYR A 367 5.02 -21.67 -7.23
CA TYR A 367 4.83 -21.16 -8.60
C TYR A 367 4.23 -19.74 -8.63
N ASN A 368 4.35 -19.00 -7.52
CA ASN A 368 3.74 -17.68 -7.37
C ASN A 368 4.39 -16.65 -8.31
N ARG A 369 5.72 -16.70 -8.49
CA ARG A 369 6.45 -15.82 -9.41
C ARG A 369 6.02 -16.09 -10.85
N LEU A 370 6.04 -17.35 -11.29
CA LEU A 370 5.59 -17.73 -12.64
C LEU A 370 4.15 -17.31 -12.92
N GLN A 371 3.24 -17.56 -11.98
CA GLN A 371 1.85 -17.16 -12.14
C GLN A 371 1.69 -15.64 -12.18
N ALA A 372 2.39 -14.89 -11.33
CA ALA A 372 2.35 -13.44 -11.33
C ALA A 372 2.91 -12.86 -12.65
N HIS A 373 4.01 -13.42 -13.14
CA HIS A 373 4.64 -13.03 -14.41
C HIS A 373 3.70 -13.26 -15.59
N LEU A 374 3.17 -14.48 -15.71
CA LEU A 374 2.22 -14.84 -16.75
C LEU A 374 0.97 -13.98 -16.70
N ARG A 375 0.51 -13.55 -15.52
CA ARG A 375 -0.65 -12.68 -15.37
C ARG A 375 -0.38 -11.27 -15.93
N GLN A 376 0.82 -10.74 -15.69
CA GLN A 376 1.22 -9.39 -16.09
C GLN A 376 1.59 -9.33 -17.58
N HIS A 377 2.27 -10.35 -18.08
CA HIS A 377 2.82 -10.42 -19.43
C HIS A 377 2.09 -11.41 -20.34
N TRP A 378 0.84 -11.79 -20.00
CA TRP A 378 0.05 -12.77 -20.73
C TRP A 378 -0.01 -12.43 -22.23
N THR A 379 -0.47 -11.23 -22.55
CA THR A 379 -0.65 -10.76 -23.92
C THR A 379 0.67 -10.72 -24.68
N ASP A 380 1.76 -10.28 -24.04
CA ASP A 380 3.09 -10.21 -24.67
C ASP A 380 3.58 -11.61 -25.04
N HIS A 381 3.42 -12.59 -24.14
CA HIS A 381 3.76 -13.98 -24.42
C HIS A 381 2.87 -14.59 -25.49
N LEU A 382 1.58 -14.26 -25.53
CA LEU A 382 0.67 -14.72 -26.57
C LEU A 382 1.06 -14.19 -27.95
N HIS A 383 1.33 -12.89 -28.09
CA HIS A 383 1.80 -12.31 -29.35
C HIS A 383 3.12 -12.94 -29.79
N ALA A 384 4.07 -13.13 -28.87
CA ALA A 384 5.35 -13.77 -29.17
C ALA A 384 5.19 -15.27 -29.56
N LEU A 385 4.16 -15.95 -29.08
CA LEU A 385 3.86 -17.35 -29.41
C LEU A 385 3.08 -17.51 -30.72
N GLN A 386 2.43 -16.46 -31.22
CA GLN A 386 1.58 -16.51 -32.41
C GLN A 386 2.22 -17.20 -33.62
N PRO A 387 3.50 -16.96 -33.99
CA PRO A 387 4.14 -17.65 -35.11
C PRO A 387 4.26 -19.18 -34.90
N ALA A 388 4.53 -19.62 -33.67
CA ALA A 388 4.62 -21.04 -33.34
C ALA A 388 3.24 -21.71 -33.38
N VAL A 389 2.22 -21.03 -32.85
CA VAL A 389 0.83 -21.53 -32.86
C VAL A 389 0.31 -21.63 -34.30
N ALA A 390 0.59 -20.64 -35.16
CA ALA A 390 0.27 -20.67 -36.59
C ALA A 390 0.90 -21.90 -37.28
N ALA A 391 2.19 -22.13 -37.07
CA ALA A 391 2.88 -23.28 -37.65
C ALA A 391 2.29 -24.63 -37.19
N ILE A 392 1.80 -24.73 -35.95
CA ILE A 392 1.09 -25.93 -35.46
C ILE A 392 -0.27 -26.09 -36.14
N ALA A 393 -1.03 -25.01 -36.30
CA ALA A 393 -2.38 -25.03 -36.86
C ALA A 393 -2.40 -25.46 -38.34
N ASP A 394 -1.35 -25.11 -39.08
CA ASP A 394 -1.15 -25.48 -40.48
C ASP A 394 -0.74 -26.95 -40.68
N CYS A 395 -0.35 -27.64 -39.60
CA CYS A 395 0.03 -29.04 -39.68
C CYS A 395 -1.18 -29.95 -39.96
N SER A 396 -0.97 -30.98 -40.78
CA SER A 396 -2.00 -32.00 -41.08
C SER A 396 -1.93 -33.22 -40.15
N LYS A 397 -0.77 -33.51 -39.56
CA LYS A 397 -0.51 -34.70 -38.72
C LYS A 397 0.55 -34.41 -37.64
N GLY A 398 0.54 -35.21 -36.56
CA GLY A 398 1.43 -35.06 -35.41
C GLY A 398 2.95 -35.02 -35.70
N PRO A 399 3.52 -35.81 -36.62
CA PRO A 399 4.94 -35.70 -36.94
C PRO A 399 5.35 -34.35 -37.53
N ALA A 400 4.48 -33.70 -38.31
CA ALA A 400 4.73 -32.37 -38.87
C ALA A 400 4.79 -31.31 -37.76
N VAL A 401 3.96 -31.45 -36.72
CA VAL A 401 3.96 -30.56 -35.55
C VAL A 401 5.33 -30.52 -34.88
N ARG A 402 6.01 -31.68 -34.74
CA ARG A 402 7.34 -31.74 -34.13
C ARG A 402 8.37 -30.91 -34.91
N VAL A 403 8.33 -30.97 -36.24
CA VAL A 403 9.23 -30.18 -37.09
C VAL A 403 8.90 -28.69 -36.96
N ALA A 404 7.62 -28.33 -37.01
CA ALA A 404 7.15 -26.95 -36.93
C ALA A 404 7.56 -26.23 -35.64
N ILE A 405 7.54 -26.92 -34.49
CA ILE A 405 7.87 -26.31 -33.19
C ILE A 405 9.36 -26.26 -32.87
N THR A 406 10.21 -26.98 -33.61
CA THR A 406 11.64 -27.13 -33.31
C THR A 406 12.38 -25.79 -33.12
N PRO A 407 12.13 -24.73 -33.93
CA PRO A 407 12.79 -23.43 -33.73
C PRO A 407 12.45 -22.73 -32.40
N TYR A 408 11.29 -23.06 -31.83
CA TYR A 408 10.74 -22.43 -30.64
C TYR A 408 10.99 -23.23 -29.36
N TRP A 409 11.62 -24.41 -29.48
CA TRP A 409 11.76 -25.34 -28.38
C TRP A 409 13.05 -25.11 -27.59
N GLU A 410 12.96 -25.17 -26.27
CA GLU A 410 14.10 -25.06 -25.36
C GLU A 410 14.52 -26.45 -24.83
N PRO A 411 15.83 -26.75 -24.72
CA PRO A 411 16.31 -28.07 -24.28
C PRO A 411 15.84 -28.48 -22.89
N GLN A 412 15.64 -27.50 -22.01
CA GLN A 412 15.18 -27.70 -20.63
C GLN A 412 13.70 -28.08 -20.50
N VAL A 413 12.90 -27.90 -21.56
CA VAL A 413 11.48 -28.29 -21.56
C VAL A 413 11.33 -29.65 -22.26
N PRO A 414 10.74 -30.68 -21.61
CA PRO A 414 10.68 -32.02 -22.18
C PRO A 414 9.75 -32.06 -23.39
N LEU A 415 10.28 -32.53 -24.53
CA LEU A 415 9.51 -32.68 -25.75
C LEU A 415 8.45 -33.79 -25.60
N PRO A 416 7.19 -33.57 -26.02
CA PRO A 416 6.18 -34.62 -26.02
C PRO A 416 6.58 -35.84 -26.85
N SER A 417 6.46 -37.03 -26.25
CA SER A 417 6.66 -38.30 -26.95
C SER A 417 5.56 -38.61 -27.97
N ARG A 418 4.36 -38.04 -27.81
CA ARG A 418 3.24 -38.15 -28.74
C ARG A 418 2.65 -36.76 -29.00
N MET A 419 2.46 -36.43 -30.28
CA MET A 419 1.78 -35.22 -30.74
C MET A 419 0.41 -35.61 -31.29
N GLY A 420 -0.66 -35.20 -30.60
CA GLY A 420 -2.03 -35.59 -30.93
C GLY A 420 -2.72 -34.63 -31.90
N LYS A 421 -3.81 -35.08 -32.54
CA LYS A 421 -4.71 -34.21 -33.33
C LYS A 421 -5.34 -33.09 -32.48
N GLY A 422 -5.51 -33.31 -31.18
CA GLY A 422 -6.05 -32.31 -30.24
C GLY A 422 -5.21 -31.03 -30.19
N ALA A 423 -3.88 -31.13 -30.26
CA ALA A 423 -2.99 -29.97 -30.25
C ALA A 423 -3.17 -29.07 -31.47
N ILE A 424 -3.39 -29.64 -32.65
CA ILE A 424 -3.65 -28.89 -33.90
C ILE A 424 -4.99 -28.15 -33.78
N GLN A 425 -6.02 -28.81 -33.24
CA GLN A 425 -7.32 -28.19 -33.03
C GLN A 425 -7.27 -27.06 -31.99
N ALA A 426 -6.57 -27.27 -30.87
CA ALA A 426 -6.37 -26.25 -29.85
C ALA A 426 -5.58 -25.04 -30.39
N ALA A 427 -4.56 -25.27 -31.22
CA ALA A 427 -3.81 -24.19 -31.87
C ALA A 427 -4.69 -23.37 -32.82
N ARG A 428 -5.55 -24.02 -33.62
CA ARG A 428 -6.53 -23.33 -34.47
C ARG A 428 -7.51 -22.49 -33.67
N GLN A 429 -8.03 -23.05 -32.57
CA GLN A 429 -8.92 -22.32 -31.68
C GLN A 429 -8.24 -21.10 -31.08
N LEU A 430 -7.00 -21.25 -30.60
CA LEU A 430 -6.23 -20.15 -30.03
C LEU A 430 -5.93 -19.04 -31.05
N LEU A 431 -5.58 -19.38 -32.30
CA LEU A 431 -5.36 -18.38 -33.34
C LEU A 431 -6.61 -17.54 -33.64
N HIS A 432 -7.79 -18.17 -33.69
CA HIS A 432 -9.05 -17.44 -33.85
C HIS A 432 -9.30 -16.45 -32.71
N THR A 433 -8.79 -16.71 -31.51
CA THR A 433 -8.87 -15.77 -30.37
C THR A 433 -7.83 -14.65 -30.45
N LEU A 434 -6.68 -14.90 -31.07
CA LEU A 434 -5.58 -13.93 -31.21
C LEU A 434 -5.76 -12.99 -32.40
N ASP A 435 -6.50 -13.41 -33.43
CA ASP A 435 -6.80 -12.62 -34.62
C ASP A 435 -8.30 -12.76 -34.97
N PRO A 436 -9.17 -12.00 -34.29
CA PRO A 436 -10.60 -12.01 -34.58
C PRO A 436 -10.84 -11.25 -35.88
N ALA A 437 -10.69 -11.95 -37.00
CA ALA A 437 -11.07 -11.45 -38.33
C ALA A 437 -12.55 -11.02 -38.39
#